data_AF-A0A167X1T2-F1
#
_entry.id   AF-A0A167X1T2-F1
#
_cell.length_a   1.000
_cell.length_b   1.000
_cell.length_c   1.000
_cell.angle_alpha   90.00
_cell.angle_beta   90.00
_cell.angle_gamma   90.00
#
_symmetry.space_group_name_H-M   'P 1'
#
loop_
_entity.id
_entity.type
_entity.pdbx_description
1 polymer ?
#
loop_
_entity_poly.entity_id
_entity_poly.type
_entity_poly.pdbx_seq_one_letter_code
_entity_poly.pdbx_strand_id
1 'polypeptide(L)'
;MKKYLILYKPFLLFLAVFFLTYIVLTFLYQNYLNSFEENKTDSITKMVGKNTEQVLLLFVDDAAIEESTAHPYMKLFYNTKYVARIVEGCNAVSVIILFLSFVIAFSGKLITTVLYIIGGSLVIYLLNVLRIAALSALIFYFPKQEALLHEVLFPLYIYGVVFILWLIWVRKFSRYASNGN
;
A
#
# COMPACT_ATOMS: atom_id res chain seq x y z
N MET A 1 33.34 -17.91 -8.51
CA MET A 1 31.97 -17.47 -8.88
C MET A 1 30.95 -18.60 -8.98
N LYS A 2 31.13 -19.62 -9.84
CA LYS A 2 30.14 -20.73 -10.00
C LYS A 2 29.74 -21.43 -8.68
N LYS A 3 30.68 -21.63 -7.75
CA LYS A 3 30.44 -22.26 -6.42
C LYS A 3 29.43 -21.49 -5.55
N TYR A 4 29.46 -20.16 -5.56
CA TYR A 4 28.55 -19.32 -4.77
C TYR A 4 27.15 -19.23 -5.39
N LEU A 5 27.04 -19.20 -6.72
CA LEU A 5 25.75 -19.21 -7.43
C LEU A 5 24.96 -20.51 -7.17
N ILE A 6 25.66 -21.64 -7.03
CA ILE A 6 25.05 -22.93 -6.71
C ILE A 6 24.60 -22.97 -5.25
N LEU A 7 25.42 -22.46 -4.32
CA LEU A 7 25.12 -22.44 -2.89
C LEU A 7 23.89 -21.57 -2.55
N TYR A 8 23.79 -20.39 -3.14
CA TYR A 8 22.68 -19.45 -2.89
C TYR A 8 21.54 -19.55 -3.91
N LYS A 9 21.51 -20.62 -4.72
CA LYS A 9 20.52 -20.78 -5.80
C LYS A 9 19.05 -20.55 -5.35
N PRO A 10 18.57 -21.07 -4.20
CA PRO A 10 17.19 -20.83 -3.75
C PRO A 10 16.94 -19.36 -3.41
N PHE A 11 17.91 -18.70 -2.77
CA PHE A 11 17.84 -17.29 -2.42
C PHE A 11 17.87 -16.39 -3.66
N LEU A 12 18.76 -16.68 -4.62
CA LEU A 12 18.86 -15.93 -5.88
C LEU A 12 17.61 -16.12 -6.74
N LEU A 13 17.01 -17.31 -6.74
CA LEU A 13 15.74 -17.57 -7.41
C LEU A 13 14.61 -16.75 -6.78
N PHE A 14 14.51 -16.75 -5.44
CA PHE A 14 13.56 -15.91 -4.71
C PHE A 14 13.71 -14.44 -5.12
N LEU A 15 14.95 -13.93 -5.08
CA LEU A 15 15.25 -12.54 -5.39
C LEU A 15 14.88 -12.19 -6.84
N ALA A 16 15.19 -13.07 -7.78
CA ALA A 16 14.85 -12.90 -9.19
C ALA A 16 13.32 -12.87 -9.40
N VAL A 17 12.58 -13.80 -8.82
CA VAL A 17 11.11 -13.85 -8.93
C VAL A 17 10.48 -12.63 -8.28
N PHE A 18 10.98 -12.21 -7.10
CA PHE A 18 10.52 -11.02 -6.40
C PHE A 18 10.66 -9.77 -7.28
N PHE A 19 11.87 -9.48 -7.76
CA PHE A 19 12.11 -8.29 -8.57
C PHE A 19 11.40 -8.35 -9.92
N LEU A 20 11.35 -9.51 -10.57
CA LEU A 20 10.63 -9.67 -11.83
C LEU A 20 9.14 -9.37 -11.64
N THR A 21 8.52 -9.95 -10.61
CA THR A 21 7.10 -9.72 -10.29
C THR A 21 6.85 -8.25 -9.95
N TYR A 22 7.72 -7.65 -9.15
CA TYR A 22 7.64 -6.24 -8.76
C TYR A 22 7.72 -5.31 -9.96
N ILE A 23 8.68 -5.53 -10.87
CA ILE A 23 8.86 -4.72 -12.08
C ILE A 23 7.65 -4.86 -13.00
N VAL A 24 7.18 -6.08 -13.23
CA VAL A 24 6.01 -6.34 -14.10
C VAL A 24 4.76 -5.65 -13.53
N LEU A 25 4.47 -5.84 -12.24
CA LEU A 25 3.31 -5.23 -11.60
C LEU A 25 3.42 -3.70 -11.57
N THR A 26 4.61 -3.16 -11.29
CA THR A 26 4.84 -1.71 -11.33
C THR A 26 4.61 -1.17 -12.74
N PHE A 27 5.12 -1.83 -13.78
CA PHE A 27 4.90 -1.41 -15.16
C PHE A 27 3.42 -1.46 -15.55
N LEU A 28 2.69 -2.50 -15.15
CA LEU A 28 1.24 -2.58 -15.35
C LEU A 28 0.50 -1.43 -14.66
N TYR A 29 0.90 -1.11 -13.43
CA TYR A 29 0.32 0.01 -12.69
C TYR A 29 0.64 1.35 -13.35
N GLN A 30 1.86 1.56 -13.82
CA GLN A 30 2.23 2.78 -14.56
C GLN A 30 1.43 2.92 -15.86
N ASN A 31 1.21 1.83 -16.60
CA ASN A 31 0.34 1.87 -17.77
C ASN A 31 -1.12 2.18 -17.42
N TYR A 32 -1.61 1.68 -16.29
CA TYR A 32 -2.92 2.05 -15.76
C TYR A 32 -2.98 3.55 -15.46
N LEU A 33 -1.97 4.13 -14.80
CA LEU A 33 -1.91 5.57 -14.52
C LEU A 33 -1.85 6.41 -15.80
N ASN A 34 -1.06 5.99 -16.79
CA ASN A 34 -0.95 6.65 -18.10
C ASN A 34 -2.24 6.62 -18.93
N SER A 35 -3.25 5.84 -18.53
CA SER A 35 -4.57 5.85 -19.19
C SER A 35 -5.45 7.03 -18.77
N PHE A 36 -5.07 7.75 -17.70
CA PHE A 36 -5.76 8.94 -17.24
C PHE A 36 -5.13 10.20 -17.84
N GLU A 37 -5.94 11.26 -18.01
CA GLU A 37 -5.46 12.58 -18.45
C GLU A 37 -4.51 13.18 -17.40
N GLU A 38 -3.51 13.96 -17.83
CA GLU A 38 -2.46 14.52 -16.95
C GLU A 38 -3.00 15.32 -15.74
N ASN A 39 -4.21 15.90 -15.85
CA ASN A 39 -4.82 16.71 -14.79
C ASN A 39 -5.87 15.97 -13.97
N LYS A 40 -6.12 14.68 -14.24
CA LYS A 40 -7.16 13.90 -13.57
C LYS A 40 -6.56 12.88 -12.62
N THR A 41 -7.17 12.77 -11.46
CA THR A 41 -6.77 11.77 -10.47
C THR A 41 -7.27 10.38 -10.90
N ASP A 42 -6.47 9.34 -10.69
CA ASP A 42 -6.84 7.97 -11.04
C ASP A 42 -8.02 7.45 -10.18
N SER A 43 -8.71 6.42 -10.69
CA SER A 43 -9.93 5.90 -10.05
C SER A 43 -9.69 5.27 -8.67
N ILE A 44 -8.53 4.68 -8.41
CA ILE A 44 -8.17 4.08 -7.13
C ILE A 44 -7.93 5.19 -6.11
N THR A 45 -7.18 6.22 -6.48
CA THR A 45 -6.99 7.39 -5.62
C THR A 45 -8.33 8.04 -5.28
N LYS A 46 -9.23 8.23 -6.27
CA LYS A 46 -10.61 8.71 -6.03
C LYS A 46 -11.38 7.85 -5.04
N MET A 47 -11.31 6.53 -5.19
CA MET A 47 -11.96 5.60 -4.28
C MET A 47 -11.39 5.69 -2.86
N VAL A 48 -10.07 5.81 -2.72
CA VAL A 48 -9.41 6.01 -1.43
C VAL A 48 -9.89 7.28 -0.75
N GLY A 49 -9.94 8.41 -1.46
CA GLY A 49 -10.45 9.66 -0.88
C GLY A 49 -11.89 9.56 -0.42
N LYS A 50 -12.79 9.03 -1.26
CA LYS A 50 -14.20 8.84 -0.86
C LYS A 50 -14.34 7.97 0.39
N ASN A 51 -13.59 6.86 0.46
CA ASN A 51 -13.62 6.00 1.64
C ASN A 51 -12.99 6.69 2.86
N THR A 52 -11.97 7.54 2.67
CA THR A 52 -11.41 8.36 3.75
C THR A 52 -12.41 9.40 4.24
N GLU A 53 -13.14 10.07 3.35
CA GLU A 53 -14.23 11.00 3.70
C GLU A 53 -15.28 10.30 4.56
N GLN A 54 -15.76 9.14 4.13
CA GLN A 54 -16.72 8.34 4.89
C GLN A 54 -16.23 7.99 6.29
N VAL A 55 -14.95 7.63 6.44
CA VAL A 55 -14.35 7.36 7.76
C VAL A 55 -14.30 8.63 8.61
N LEU A 56 -13.90 9.76 8.05
CA LEU A 56 -13.81 11.03 8.78
C LEU A 56 -15.18 11.54 9.24
N LEU A 57 -16.20 11.36 8.41
CA LEU A 57 -17.59 11.72 8.74
C LEU A 57 -18.18 10.92 9.91
N LEU A 58 -17.55 9.81 10.33
CA LEU A 58 -17.93 9.11 11.56
C LEU A 58 -17.48 9.84 12.83
N PHE A 59 -16.55 10.79 12.72
CA PHE A 59 -15.95 11.50 13.86
C PHE A 59 -16.21 13.01 13.84
N VAL A 60 -16.41 13.60 12.66
CA VAL A 60 -16.62 15.04 12.47
C VAL A 60 -17.66 15.27 11.38
N ASP A 61 -18.58 16.20 11.61
CA ASP A 61 -19.68 16.48 10.67
C ASP A 61 -19.21 17.22 9.39
N ASP A 62 -18.10 17.97 9.48
CA ASP A 62 -17.57 18.85 8.42
C ASP A 62 -16.26 18.31 7.80
N ALA A 63 -16.29 17.10 7.24
CA ALA A 63 -15.20 16.55 6.44
C ALA A 63 -15.59 16.46 4.96
N ALA A 64 -14.68 16.85 4.05
CA ALA A 64 -14.95 16.83 2.62
C ALA A 64 -13.72 16.47 1.79
N ILE A 65 -13.94 15.77 0.67
CA ILE A 65 -12.93 15.48 -0.35
C ILE A 65 -13.34 16.12 -1.67
N GLU A 66 -12.48 16.99 -2.19
CA GLU A 66 -12.69 17.64 -3.49
C GLU A 66 -11.58 17.29 -4.48
N GLU A 67 -11.94 16.97 -5.72
CA GLU A 67 -10.95 16.78 -6.79
C GLU A 67 -10.36 18.14 -7.20
N SER A 68 -9.04 18.24 -7.28
CA SER A 68 -8.37 19.44 -7.77
C SER A 68 -8.56 19.56 -9.29
N THR A 69 -8.93 20.75 -9.77
CA THR A 69 -9.14 21.04 -11.20
C THR A 69 -7.83 21.29 -11.96
N ALA A 70 -6.74 21.58 -11.26
CA ALA A 70 -5.47 22.01 -11.85
C ALA A 70 -4.36 20.96 -11.78
N HIS A 71 -4.51 19.95 -10.92
CA HIS A 71 -3.45 18.99 -10.60
C HIS A 71 -4.04 17.63 -10.20
N PRO A 72 -3.34 16.50 -10.44
CA PRO A 72 -3.82 15.15 -10.15
C PRO A 72 -3.71 14.80 -8.65
N TYR A 73 -4.47 15.52 -7.82
CA TYR A 73 -4.64 15.20 -6.41
C TYR A 73 -6.04 15.56 -5.92
N MET A 74 -6.44 14.96 -4.81
CA MET A 74 -7.65 15.34 -4.10
C MET A 74 -7.34 16.14 -2.85
N LYS A 75 -8.09 17.21 -2.63
CA LYS A 75 -8.02 18.08 -1.45
C LYS A 75 -8.84 17.46 -0.34
N LEU A 76 -8.23 17.35 0.84
CA LEU A 76 -8.91 16.90 2.05
C LEU A 76 -9.14 18.08 2.97
N PHE A 77 -10.42 18.29 3.29
CA PHE A 77 -10.88 19.28 4.25
C PHE A 77 -11.35 18.58 5.51
N TYR A 78 -10.91 19.11 6.65
CA TYR A 78 -11.28 18.65 7.99
C TYR A 78 -11.72 19.87 8.81
N ASN A 79 -12.96 19.89 9.32
CA ASN A 79 -13.59 21.07 9.91
C ASN A 79 -13.43 22.31 9.01
N THR A 80 -13.83 22.18 7.74
CA THR A 80 -13.75 23.21 6.69
C THR A 80 -12.35 23.78 6.41
N LYS A 81 -11.28 23.22 7.00
CA LYS A 81 -9.90 23.63 6.74
C LYS A 81 -9.21 22.64 5.83
N TYR A 82 -8.47 23.15 4.85
CA TYR A 82 -7.60 22.33 4.02
C TYR A 82 -6.43 21.80 4.87
N VAL A 83 -6.31 20.47 4.98
CA VAL A 83 -5.30 19.83 5.85
C VAL A 83 -4.33 18.94 5.09
N ALA A 84 -4.75 18.32 3.99
CA ALA A 84 -3.90 17.36 3.28
C ALA A 84 -4.29 17.24 1.80
N ARG A 85 -3.36 16.69 1.02
CA ARG A 85 -3.59 16.26 -0.36
C ARG A 85 -3.44 14.74 -0.45
N ILE A 86 -4.38 14.09 -1.14
CA ILE A 86 -4.28 12.67 -1.48
C ILE A 86 -3.79 12.58 -2.92
N VAL A 87 -2.62 11.98 -3.10
CA VAL A 87 -1.99 11.71 -4.40
C VAL A 87 -1.94 10.20 -4.67
N GLU A 88 -1.57 9.80 -5.88
CA GLU A 88 -1.38 8.39 -6.27
C GLU A 88 -0.46 7.62 -5.32
N GLY A 89 0.60 8.27 -4.82
CA GLY A 89 1.50 7.67 -3.82
C GLY A 89 0.83 7.31 -2.48
N CYS A 90 -0.36 7.84 -2.20
CA CYS A 90 -1.12 7.58 -0.97
C CYS A 90 -2.16 6.47 -1.13
N ASN A 91 -2.39 5.92 -2.33
CA ASN A 91 -3.52 5.01 -2.59
C ASN A 91 -3.26 3.53 -2.23
N ALA A 92 -2.13 3.24 -1.58
CA ALA A 92 -1.63 1.92 -1.18
C ALA A 92 -1.19 0.97 -2.30
N VAL A 93 -1.40 1.28 -3.59
CA VAL A 93 -1.12 0.32 -4.67
C VAL A 93 0.35 -0.10 -4.70
N SER A 94 1.30 0.82 -4.52
CA SER A 94 2.73 0.49 -4.46
C SER A 94 3.07 -0.46 -3.30
N VAL A 95 2.41 -0.29 -2.15
CA VAL A 95 2.58 -1.16 -0.98
C VAL A 95 1.98 -2.54 -1.22
N ILE A 96 0.82 -2.60 -1.89
CA ILE A 96 0.18 -3.83 -2.32
C ILE A 96 1.07 -4.57 -3.33
N ILE A 97 1.62 -3.89 -4.34
CA ILE A 97 2.54 -4.48 -5.32
C ILE A 97 3.76 -5.08 -4.62
N LEU A 98 4.35 -4.36 -3.68
CA LEU A 98 5.47 -4.86 -2.86
C LEU A 98 5.07 -6.13 -2.10
N PHE A 99 3.90 -6.12 -1.46
CA PHE A 99 3.35 -7.26 -0.74
C PHE A 99 3.13 -8.48 -1.65
N LEU A 100 2.47 -8.31 -2.79
CA LEU A 100 2.22 -9.34 -3.80
C LEU A 100 3.53 -9.97 -4.29
N SER A 101 4.51 -9.12 -4.62
CA SER A 101 5.80 -9.55 -5.16
C SER A 101 6.53 -10.47 -4.19
N PHE A 102 6.50 -10.15 -2.91
CA PHE A 102 7.08 -11.00 -1.86
C PHE A 102 6.32 -12.32 -1.70
N VAL A 103 4.99 -12.26 -1.62
CA VAL A 103 4.15 -13.45 -1.43
C VAL A 103 4.32 -14.43 -2.61
N ILE A 104 4.37 -13.93 -3.84
CA ILE A 104 4.59 -14.72 -5.07
C ILE A 104 6.00 -15.33 -5.11
N ALA A 105 7.01 -14.57 -4.68
CA ALA A 105 8.38 -15.07 -4.64
C ALA A 105 8.58 -16.24 -3.66
N PHE A 106 7.72 -16.34 -2.63
CA PHE A 106 7.65 -17.52 -1.77
C PHE A 106 6.69 -18.57 -2.35
N SER A 107 7.26 -19.66 -2.86
CA SER A 107 6.48 -20.78 -3.40
C SER A 107 5.58 -21.41 -2.32
N GLY A 108 4.27 -21.30 -2.50
CA GLY A 108 3.22 -21.95 -1.71
C GLY A 108 2.23 -22.70 -2.60
N LYS A 109 1.12 -23.20 -2.04
CA LYS A 109 0.02 -23.76 -2.86
C LYS A 109 -0.72 -22.60 -3.54
N LEU A 110 -0.99 -22.71 -4.85
CA LEU A 110 -1.59 -21.62 -5.64
C LEU A 110 -2.87 -21.05 -5.00
N ILE A 111 -3.80 -21.92 -4.56
CA ILE A 111 -5.07 -21.49 -3.94
C ILE A 111 -4.82 -20.71 -2.65
N THR A 112 -3.93 -21.20 -1.78
CA THR A 112 -3.60 -20.49 -0.53
C THR A 112 -2.91 -19.16 -0.81
N THR A 113 -2.05 -19.10 -1.82
CA THR A 113 -1.36 -17.88 -2.23
C THR A 113 -2.37 -16.84 -2.73
N VAL A 114 -3.30 -17.23 -3.61
CA VAL A 114 -4.31 -16.31 -4.15
C VAL A 114 -5.23 -15.78 -3.05
N LEU A 115 -5.75 -16.64 -2.18
CA LEU A 115 -6.59 -16.22 -1.05
C LEU A 115 -5.85 -15.28 -0.10
N TYR A 116 -4.58 -15.58 0.19
CA TYR A 116 -3.75 -14.75 1.06
C TYR A 116 -3.44 -13.39 0.43
N ILE A 117 -3.17 -13.35 -0.87
CA ILE A 117 -2.97 -12.12 -1.62
C ILE A 117 -4.21 -11.24 -1.57
N ILE A 118 -5.40 -11.80 -1.83
CA ILE A 118 -6.65 -11.04 -1.83
C ILE A 118 -6.93 -10.50 -0.43
N GLY A 119 -6.88 -11.36 0.60
CA GLY A 119 -7.12 -10.95 1.98
C GLY A 119 -6.10 -9.93 2.49
N GLY A 120 -4.81 -10.14 2.22
CA GLY A 120 -3.75 -9.22 2.60
C GLY A 120 -3.86 -7.87 1.91
N SER A 121 -4.21 -7.85 0.61
CA SER A 121 -4.42 -6.61 -0.14
C SER A 121 -5.61 -5.82 0.41
N LEU A 122 -6.71 -6.50 0.75
CA LEU A 122 -7.87 -5.87 1.37
C LEU A 122 -7.52 -5.27 2.73
N VAL A 123 -6.78 -5.99 3.58
CA VAL A 123 -6.31 -5.47 4.87
C VAL A 123 -5.43 -4.25 4.69
N ILE A 124 -4.44 -4.29 3.79
CA ILE A 124 -3.55 -3.15 3.50
C ILE A 124 -4.36 -1.95 3.01
N TYR A 125 -5.33 -2.17 2.13
CA TYR A 125 -6.20 -1.11 1.61
C TYR A 125 -7.01 -0.43 2.73
N LEU A 126 -7.71 -1.22 3.57
CA LEU A 126 -8.53 -0.68 4.66
C LEU A 126 -7.69 0.10 5.67
N LEU A 127 -6.53 -0.46 6.06
CA LEU A 127 -5.64 0.22 6.99
C LEU A 127 -5.02 1.49 6.38
N ASN A 128 -4.82 1.54 5.07
CA ASN A 128 -4.38 2.76 4.39
C ASN A 128 -5.45 3.87 4.41
N VAL A 129 -6.73 3.53 4.19
CA VAL A 129 -7.82 4.50 4.30
C VAL A 129 -7.88 5.07 5.73
N LEU A 130 -7.79 4.21 6.75
CA LEU A 130 -7.73 4.62 8.15
C LEU A 130 -6.48 5.46 8.46
N ARG A 131 -5.33 5.12 7.88
CA ARG A 131 -4.08 5.86 7.99
C ARG A 131 -4.23 7.30 7.48
N ILE A 132 -4.83 7.51 6.31
CA ILE A 132 -5.05 8.85 5.77
C ILE A 132 -6.02 9.65 6.64
N ALA A 133 -7.12 9.04 7.09
CA ALA A 133 -8.07 9.68 7.98
C ALA A 133 -7.41 10.12 9.30
N ALA A 134 -6.68 9.20 9.95
CA ALA A 134 -5.98 9.47 11.21
C ALA A 134 -4.88 10.53 11.04
N LEU A 135 -4.10 10.47 9.96
CA LEU A 135 -3.07 11.47 9.66
C LEU A 135 -3.68 12.86 9.51
N SER A 136 -4.79 12.95 8.77
CA SER A 136 -5.47 14.23 8.51
C SER A 136 -6.01 14.86 9.79
N ALA A 137 -6.65 14.06 10.63
CA ALA A 137 -7.12 14.51 11.95
C ALA A 137 -5.94 14.94 12.84
N LEU A 138 -4.84 14.18 12.87
CA LEU A 138 -3.67 14.52 13.68
C LEU A 138 -2.97 15.79 13.19
N ILE A 139 -2.81 15.99 11.88
CA ILE A 139 -2.23 17.23 11.33
C ILE A 139 -3.10 18.44 11.69
N PHE A 140 -4.43 18.30 11.71
CA PHE A 140 -5.32 19.38 12.10
C PHE A 140 -5.08 19.85 13.55
N TYR A 141 -4.94 18.92 14.50
CA TYR A 141 -4.70 19.26 15.91
C TYR A 141 -3.23 19.54 16.24
N PHE A 142 -2.30 18.92 15.51
CA PHE A 142 -0.86 18.93 15.75
C PHE A 142 -0.06 19.27 14.48
N PRO A 143 -0.26 20.48 13.89
CA PRO A 143 0.35 20.84 12.62
C PRO A 143 1.88 20.92 12.68
N LYS A 144 2.45 21.24 13.87
CA LYS A 144 3.90 21.28 14.07
C LYS A 144 4.57 19.91 13.94
N GLN A 145 3.79 18.83 14.06
CA GLN A 145 4.26 17.45 14.01
C GLN A 145 4.04 16.81 12.62
N GLU A 146 3.55 17.57 11.63
CA GLU A 146 3.24 17.06 10.29
C GLU A 146 4.38 16.22 9.70
N ALA A 147 5.62 16.75 9.69
CA ALA A 147 6.77 16.04 9.13
C ALA A 147 7.01 14.69 9.81
N LEU A 148 6.96 14.65 11.15
CA LEU A 148 7.13 13.40 11.91
C LEU A 148 6.02 12.40 11.58
N LEU A 149 4.76 12.86 11.57
CA LEU A 149 3.61 12.01 11.29
C LEU A 149 3.68 11.44 9.86
N HIS A 150 3.83 12.32 8.86
CA HIS A 150 3.73 11.97 7.46
C HIS A 150 4.97 11.24 6.93
N GLU A 151 6.18 11.63 7.34
CA GLU A 151 7.43 11.09 6.79
C GLU A 151 7.96 9.87 7.58
N VAL A 152 7.58 9.74 8.86
CA VAL A 152 8.14 8.70 9.74
C VAL A 152 7.06 7.76 10.24
N LEU A 153 6.11 8.26 11.06
CA LEU A 153 5.21 7.40 11.83
C LEU A 153 4.29 6.57 10.94
N PHE A 154 3.58 7.24 10.03
CA PHE A 154 2.58 6.57 9.22
C PHE A 154 3.16 5.69 8.09
N PRO A 155 4.29 6.04 7.44
CA PRO A 155 5.04 5.10 6.62
C PRO A 155 5.49 3.88 7.41
N LEU A 156 6.10 4.06 8.60
CA LEU A 156 6.55 2.95 9.44
C LEU A 156 5.39 2.03 9.82
N TYR A 157 4.22 2.60 10.14
CA TYR A 157 3.00 1.85 10.44
C TYR A 157 2.61 0.89 9.31
N ILE A 158 2.46 1.39 8.08
CA ILE A 158 1.97 0.55 6.97
C ILE A 158 3.01 -0.49 6.54
N TYR A 159 4.31 -0.14 6.54
CA TYR A 159 5.38 -1.11 6.27
C TYR A 159 5.51 -2.15 7.39
N GLY A 160 5.25 -1.77 8.64
CA GLY A 160 5.16 -2.71 9.77
C GLY A 160 4.04 -3.73 9.58
N VAL A 161 2.86 -3.31 9.13
CA VAL A 161 1.75 -4.21 8.79
C VAL A 161 2.16 -5.17 7.67
N VAL A 162 2.73 -4.67 6.57
CA VAL A 162 3.19 -5.51 5.47
C VAL A 162 4.22 -6.53 5.94
N PHE A 163 5.18 -6.11 6.76
CA PHE A 163 6.17 -7.00 7.34
C PHE A 163 5.54 -8.09 8.21
N ILE A 164 4.54 -7.76 9.03
CA ILE A 164 3.79 -8.75 9.83
C ILE A 164 3.06 -9.74 8.92
N LEU A 165 2.40 -9.27 7.86
CA LEU A 165 1.77 -10.15 6.87
C LEU A 165 2.80 -11.08 6.22
N TRP A 166 3.98 -10.57 5.86
CA TRP A 166 5.06 -11.41 5.36
C TRP A 166 5.50 -12.49 6.36
N LEU A 167 5.66 -12.14 7.64
CA LEU A 167 5.99 -13.11 8.68
C LEU A 167 4.92 -14.20 8.80
N ILE A 168 3.64 -13.82 8.74
CA ILE A 168 2.51 -14.76 8.78
C ILE A 168 2.57 -15.69 7.56
N TRP A 169 2.78 -15.14 6.36
CA TRP A 169 2.89 -15.92 5.13
C TRP A 169 4.03 -16.95 5.19
N VAL A 170 5.24 -16.50 5.54
CA VAL A 170 6.42 -17.36 5.60
C VAL A 170 6.25 -18.47 6.63
N ARG A 171 5.72 -18.15 7.81
CA ARG A 171 5.56 -19.10 8.92
C ARG A 171 4.44 -20.11 8.72
N LYS A 172 3.30 -19.72 8.14
CA LYS A 172 2.10 -20.57 8.11
C LYS A 172 1.79 -21.20 6.75
N PHE A 173 2.26 -20.62 5.65
CA PHE A 173 1.76 -20.97 4.32
C PHE A 173 2.85 -21.27 3.28
N SER A 174 4.08 -20.77 3.47
CA SER A 174 5.17 -21.08 2.55
C SER A 174 5.59 -22.55 2.64
N ARG A 175 6.01 -23.15 1.52
CA ARG A 175 6.48 -24.55 1.49
C ARG A 175 7.71 -24.81 2.37
N TYR A 176 8.42 -23.74 2.75
CA TYR A 176 9.49 -23.80 3.74
C TYR A 176 8.99 -24.19 5.15
N ALA A 177 7.75 -23.86 5.50
CA ALA A 177 7.14 -24.27 6.77
C ALA A 177 6.70 -25.75 6.79
N SER A 178 6.38 -26.35 5.64
CA SER A 178 5.90 -27.75 5.61
C SER A 178 7.01 -28.80 5.60
N ASN A 179 8.26 -28.42 5.33
CA ASN A 179 9.43 -29.33 5.38
C ASN A 179 10.17 -29.27 6.73
N GLY A 180 9.64 -28.51 7.71
CA GLY A 180 10.22 -28.34 9.04
C GLY A 180 9.48 -29.10 10.16
N ASN A 181 8.53 -29.97 9.80
CA ASN A 181 7.86 -30.91 10.71
C ASN A 181 8.15 -32.34 10.28
#